data_AF-A0A941B3W4-F1
#
_entry.id   AF-A0A941B3W4-F1
#
_cell.length_a   1.000
_cell.length_b   1.000
_cell.length_c   1.000
_cell.angle_alpha   90.00
_cell.angle_beta   90.00
_cell.angle_gamma   90.00
#
_symmetry.space_group_name_H-M   'P 1'
#
loop_
_entity.id
_entity.type
_entity.pdbx_description
1 polymer ?
#
loop_
_entity_poly.entity_id
_entity_poly.type
_entity_poly.pdbx_seq_one_letter_code
_entity_poly.pdbx_strand_id
1 'polypeptide(L)' 'MKEQSNENKLIEGEDFYYTPEGYKCFTEKHHLKRGYCCKSGCRHCPYGFDKRTGEMKKIK' A
#
# COMPACT_ATOMS: atom_id res chain seq x y z
N MET A 1 -24.44 12.99 4.01
CA MET A 1 -23.33 12.91 3.02
C MET A 1 -22.02 13.01 3.79
N LYS A 2 -21.09 12.06 3.80
CA LYS A 2 -20.62 11.17 2.73
C LYS A 2 -20.52 9.74 3.27
N GLU A 3 -21.42 8.90 2.81
CA GLU A 3 -21.34 7.45 2.91
C GLU A 3 -20.12 7.04 2.07
N GLN A 4 -18.99 6.78 2.72
CA GLN A 4 -17.83 6.23 2.03
C GLN A 4 -17.94 4.71 2.11
N SER A 5 -18.74 4.18 1.20
CA SER A 5 -18.84 2.77 0.86
C SER A 5 -17.46 2.24 0.48
N ASN A 6 -16.68 1.82 1.47
CA ASN A 6 -15.45 1.07 1.24
C ASN A 6 -15.78 -0.40 1.47
N GLU A 7 -16.37 -1.02 0.46
CA GLU A 7 -16.31 -2.48 0.29
C GLU A 7 -14.89 -2.90 -0.12
N ASN A 8 -13.88 -2.35 0.56
CA ASN A 8 -12.48 -2.63 0.32
C ASN A 8 -12.12 -3.89 1.11
N LYS A 9 -12.71 -5.03 0.71
CA LYS A 9 -12.29 -6.35 1.18
C LYS A 9 -10.80 -6.47 0.87
N LEU A 10 -9.98 -6.32 1.90
CA LEU A 10 -8.58 -6.69 1.86
C LEU A 10 -8.53 -8.20 1.65
N ILE A 11 -7.97 -8.65 0.55
CA ILE A 11 -7.83 -10.07 0.26
C ILE A 11 -6.46 -10.53 0.78
N GLU A 12 -6.47 -11.54 1.67
CA GLU A 12 -5.26 -12.20 2.13
C GLU A 12 -4.57 -12.91 0.95
N GLY A 13 -3.27 -12.67 0.77
CA GLY A 13 -2.47 -13.14 -0.37
C GLY A 13 -2.39 -12.14 -1.52
N GLU A 14 -3.34 -11.21 -1.65
CA GLU A 14 -3.36 -10.20 -2.72
C GLU A 14 -3.01 -8.82 -2.18
N ASP A 15 -3.79 -8.30 -1.22
CA ASP A 15 -3.64 -6.98 -0.62
C ASP A 15 -2.65 -6.99 0.56
N PHE A 16 -2.59 -8.10 1.30
CA PHE A 16 -1.67 -8.28 2.42
C PHE A 16 -1.39 -9.76 2.64
N TYR A 17 -0.27 -10.07 3.29
CA TYR A 17 0.07 -11.42 3.71
C TYR A 17 0.61 -11.40 5.14
N TYR A 18 0.51 -12.53 5.83
CA TYR A 18 1.14 -12.71 7.12
C TYR A 18 2.51 -13.35 6.93
N THR A 19 3.54 -12.75 7.53
CA THR A 19 4.84 -13.39 7.64
C THR A 19 4.77 -14.55 8.64
N PRO A 20 5.66 -15.56 8.57
CA PRO A 20 5.72 -16.63 9.56
C PRO A 20 5.95 -16.13 11.00
N GLU A 21 6.45 -14.90 11.15
CA GLU A 21 6.62 -14.22 12.43
C GLU A 21 5.31 -13.56 12.95
N GLY A 22 4.22 -13.59 12.18
CA GLY A 22 2.92 -13.02 12.57
C GLY A 22 2.73 -11.55 12.19
N TYR A 23 3.60 -10.97 11.37
CA TYR A 23 3.46 -9.58 10.93
C TYR A 23 2.56 -9.48 9.70
N LYS A 24 1.64 -8.51 9.71
CA LYS A 24 0.81 -8.16 8.55
C LYS A 24 1.62 -7.27 7.60
N CYS A 25 2.08 -7.83 6.48
CA CYS A 25 2.72 -7.07 5.41
C CYS A 25 1.70 -6.72 4.33
N PHE A 26 1.52 -5.41 4.08
CA PHE A 26 0.71 -4.92 2.98
C PHE A 26 1.50 -4.94 1.68
N THR A 27 0.83 -5.32 0.60
CA THR A 27 1.39 -5.34 -0.75
C THR A 27 1.09 -4.02 -1.47
N GLU A 28 1.72 -3.85 -2.63
CA GLU A 28 1.44 -2.74 -3.54
C GLU A 28 -0.03 -2.67 -3.99
N LYS A 29 -0.73 -3.80 -4.11
CA LYS A 29 -2.15 -3.85 -4.50
C LYS A 29 -3.03 -3.12 -3.49
N HIS A 30 -2.79 -3.32 -2.19
CA HIS A 30 -3.52 -2.59 -1.16
C HIS A 30 -3.32 -1.07 -1.29
N HIS A 31 -2.10 -0.64 -1.56
CA HIS A 31 -1.77 0.77 -1.75
C HIS A 31 -2.40 1.36 -3.04
N LEU A 32 -2.50 0.56 -4.11
CA LEU A 32 -3.21 0.95 -5.34
C LEU A 32 -4.73 1.07 -5.10
N LYS A 33 -5.32 0.08 -4.42
CA LYS A 33 -6.75 0.03 -4.10
C LYS A 33 -7.18 1.16 -3.15
N ARG A 34 -6.28 1.60 -2.27
CA ARG A 34 -6.44 2.79 -1.43
C ARG A 34 -6.45 4.09 -2.24
N GLY A 35 -5.84 4.11 -3.43
CA GLY A 35 -5.87 5.25 -4.35
C GLY A 35 -5.04 6.47 -3.93
N TYR A 36 -4.24 6.38 -2.86
CA TYR A 36 -3.30 7.45 -2.49
C TYR A 36 -2.03 6.94 -1.80
N CYS A 37 -0.92 7.66 -2.01
CA CYS A 37 0.34 7.41 -1.32
C CYS A 37 0.35 8.07 0.06
N CYS A 38 0.59 7.28 1.11
CA CYS A 38 0.69 7.79 2.48
C CYS A 38 2.06 8.38 2.83
N LYS A 39 3.03 8.37 1.89
CA LYS A 39 4.41 8.87 2.09
C LYS A 39 5.11 8.26 3.31
N SER A 40 4.70 7.08 3.76
CA SER A 40 5.30 6.38 4.91
C SER A 40 6.55 5.60 4.54
N GLY A 41 6.95 5.56 3.27
CA GLY A 41 8.16 4.85 2.88
C GLY A 41 8.01 3.33 2.82
N CYS A 42 6.82 2.84 2.44
CA CYS A 42 6.54 1.42 2.30
C CYS A 42 7.50 0.79 1.28
N ARG A 43 8.05 -0.39 1.60
CA ARG A 43 9.00 -1.08 0.71
C ARG A 43 8.37 -1.50 -0.62
N HIS A 44 7.05 -1.77 -0.62
CA HIS A 44 6.24 -2.10 -1.79
C HIS A 44 5.37 -0.91 -2.23
N CYS A 45 5.92 0.32 -2.20
CA CYS A 45 5.15 1.48 -2.61
C CYS A 45 4.95 1.46 -4.14
N PRO A 46 3.70 1.33 -4.65
CA PRO A 46 3.46 1.34 -6.10
C PRO A 46 3.75 2.72 -6.73
N TYR A 47 3.77 3.77 -5.91
CA TYR A 47 4.05 5.15 -6.35
C TYR A 47 5.56 5.45 -6.44
N GLY A 48 6.44 4.50 -6.12
CA GLY A 48 7.88 4.72 -6.16
C GLY A 48 8.37 5.76 -5.14
N PHE A 49 7.66 5.90 -4.00
CA PHE A 49 8.06 6.81 -2.93
C PHE A 49 9.26 6.26 -2.16
N ASP A 50 10.39 6.94 -2.26
CA ASP A 50 11.60 6.59 -1.54
C ASP A 50 11.65 7.31 -0.19
N LYS A 51 11.67 6.55 0.91
CA LYS A 51 11.69 7.12 2.27
C LYS A 51 13.00 7.79 2.64
N ARG A 52 14.09 7.42 1.96
CA ARG A 52 15.44 7.90 2.27
C ARG A 52 15.69 9.25 1.60
N THR A 53 15.16 9.45 0.40
CA THR A 53 15.28 10.74 -0.32
C THR A 53 14.03 11.60 -0.22
N GLY A 54 12.87 11.04 0.16
CA GLY A 54 11.59 11.74 0.21
C GLY A 54 10.98 12.00 -1.18
N GLU A 55 11.53 11.40 -2.23
CA GLU A 55 11.17 11.66 -3.61
C GLU A 55 10.32 10.53 -4.20
N MET A 56 9.38 10.87 -5.09
CA MET A 56 8.63 9.89 -5.88
C MET A 56 9.38 9.65 -7.19
N LYS A 57 10.08 8.52 -7.30
CA LYS A 57 10.74 8.14 -8.56
C LYS A 57 9.67 7.68 -9.55
N LYS A 58 9.33 8.55 -10.51
CA LYS A 58 8.56 8.16 -11.70
C LYS A 58 9.37 7.11 -12.46
N ILE A 59 8.92 5.86 -12.40
CA ILE A 59 9.38 4.82 -13.32
C ILE A 59 8.75 5.19 -14.67
N LYS A 60 9.55 5.68 -15.60
CA LYS A 60 9.14 6.04 -16.96
C LYS A 60 9.22 4.82 -17.86
#